data_AF-A0A367GM24-F1
#
_entry.id   AF-A0A367GM24-F1
#
_cell.length_a   1.000
_cell.length_b   1.000
_cell.length_c   1.000
_cell.angle_alpha   90.00
_cell.angle_beta   90.00
_cell.angle_gamma   90.00
#
_symmetry.space_group_name_H-M   'P 1'
#
loop_
_entity.id
_entity.type
_entity.pdbx_description
1 polymer ?
#
loop_
_entity_poly.entity_id
_entity_poly.type
_entity_poly.pdbx_seq_one_letter_code
_entity_poly.pdbx_strand_id
1 'polypeptide(L)'
;MVKKNLVCDLNTCFLCKNCLNEWHPAIAANKTNFKVKKGEVIFREGDPVTGIYFTYSGNVKIYKKWEADKELIIRFANTGKIFGHRGLGRNGTYPVSAAALEDSIACYIDMDFFEATLKVNTDFTYKLLMFFAGELGESERKMRNLAHMPVKGRVAEALILLKDQFGLTPEGFINIELSRQDLASFAGATYETVFRVINELVNDKLIALAGKSIMITNHGGLQKLTQDTGI
;
A
#
# COMPACT_ATOMS: atom_id res chain seq x y z
N MET A 1 -6.23 -10.58 24.08
CA MET A 1 -5.15 -9.67 23.63
C MET A 1 -3.86 -10.47 23.54
N VAL A 2 -3.54 -10.97 22.34
CA VAL A 2 -2.31 -11.75 22.10
C VAL A 2 -1.14 -10.76 22.05
N LYS A 3 -0.11 -10.97 22.88
CA LYS A 3 1.18 -10.27 22.75
C LYS A 3 1.69 -10.56 21.33
N LYS A 4 1.54 -9.62 20.40
CA LYS A 4 2.17 -9.70 19.06
C LYS A 4 3.67 -9.82 19.31
N ASN A 5 4.21 -11.03 19.16
CA ASN A 5 5.65 -11.24 19.23
C ASN A 5 6.32 -10.25 18.29
N LEU A 6 7.31 -9.50 18.79
CA LEU A 6 8.14 -8.57 18.00
C LEU A 6 8.95 -9.28 16.90
N VAL A 7 8.81 -10.60 16.78
CA VAL A 7 9.63 -11.46 15.96
C VAL A 7 8.83 -11.81 14.71
N CYS A 8 9.41 -11.48 13.57
CA CYS A 8 8.94 -11.93 12.26
C CYS A 8 8.89 -13.45 12.26
N ASP A 9 7.76 -14.02 11.86
CA ASP A 9 7.47 -15.46 11.85
C ASP A 9 8.16 -16.26 10.74
N LEU A 10 8.94 -15.59 9.89
CA LEU A 10 9.62 -16.15 8.72
C LEU A 10 8.68 -16.89 7.76
N ASN A 11 7.39 -16.55 7.75
CA ASN A 11 6.39 -17.25 6.93
C ASN A 11 5.39 -16.30 6.29
N THR A 12 5.26 -15.07 6.81
CA THR A 12 4.22 -14.15 6.35
C THR A 12 4.64 -13.26 5.17
N CYS A 13 5.89 -12.83 5.12
CA CYS A 13 6.33 -11.82 4.15
C CYS A 13 6.64 -12.38 2.76
N PHE A 14 6.57 -11.49 1.77
CA PHE A 14 6.82 -11.81 0.36
C PHE A 14 8.17 -12.51 0.15
N LEU A 15 9.22 -12.13 0.89
CA LEU A 15 10.50 -12.83 0.84
C LEU A 15 10.39 -14.27 1.35
N CYS A 16 9.89 -14.47 2.57
CA CYS A 16 9.89 -15.79 3.20
C CYS A 16 8.95 -16.79 2.51
N LYS A 17 7.84 -16.31 1.91
CA LYS A 17 6.89 -17.14 1.19
C LYS A 17 7.38 -17.65 -0.17
N ASN A 18 8.37 -16.97 -0.75
CA ASN A 18 8.79 -17.23 -2.13
C ASN A 18 10.27 -17.65 -2.21
N CYS A 19 11.04 -17.56 -1.13
CA CYS A 19 12.37 -18.15 -1.03
C CYS A 19 12.31 -19.63 -0.69
N LEU A 20 13.41 -20.33 -0.94
CA LEU A 20 13.63 -21.70 -0.50
C LEU A 20 13.56 -21.78 1.04
N ASN A 21 12.96 -22.84 1.57
CA ASN A 21 12.83 -23.03 3.03
C ASN A 21 14.20 -23.12 3.71
N GLU A 22 15.19 -23.70 3.02
CA GLU A 22 16.59 -23.80 3.46
C GLU A 22 17.26 -22.42 3.56
N TRP A 23 16.70 -21.38 2.93
CA TRP A 23 17.18 -20.00 3.02
C TRP A 23 16.64 -19.27 4.25
N HIS A 24 15.60 -19.79 4.94
CA HIS A 24 15.01 -19.14 6.11
C HIS A 24 16.01 -18.87 7.25
N PRO A 25 16.97 -19.75 7.59
CA PRO A 25 18.00 -19.44 8.58
C PRO A 25 18.86 -18.23 8.19
N ALA A 26 19.19 -18.09 6.89
CA ALA A 26 19.95 -16.95 6.39
C ALA A 26 19.13 -15.65 6.49
N ILE A 27 17.83 -15.70 6.16
CA ILE A 27 16.91 -14.57 6.34
C ILE A 27 16.79 -14.22 7.84
N ALA A 28 16.69 -15.22 8.72
CA ALA A 28 16.57 -15.02 10.16
C ALA A 28 17.77 -14.27 10.75
N ALA A 29 18.98 -14.58 10.25
CA ALA A 29 20.23 -13.97 10.68
C ALA A 29 20.44 -12.54 10.14
N ASN A 30 19.84 -12.20 8.99
CA ASN A 30 20.07 -10.92 8.29
C ASN A 30 18.89 -9.94 8.37
N LYS A 31 17.80 -10.31 9.05
CA LYS A 31 16.64 -9.43 9.25
C LYS A 31 16.76 -8.56 10.49
N THR A 32 16.29 -7.32 10.38
CA THR A 32 16.12 -6.42 11.52
C THR A 32 14.66 -5.97 11.60
N ASN A 33 14.03 -6.16 12.76
CA ASN A 33 12.66 -5.69 13.00
C ASN A 33 12.67 -4.40 13.80
N PHE A 34 11.80 -3.45 13.44
CA PHE A 34 11.62 -2.22 14.19
C PHE A 34 10.14 -1.83 14.25
N LYS A 35 9.77 -1.16 15.34
CA LYS A 35 8.44 -0.60 15.53
C LYS A 35 8.39 0.76 14.85
N VAL A 36 7.27 1.03 14.19
CA VAL A 36 7.00 2.30 13.51
C VAL A 36 5.67 2.81 14.03
N LYS A 37 5.66 4.00 14.64
CA LYS A 37 4.42 4.59 15.15
C LYS A 37 3.53 5.09 14.02
N LYS A 38 2.23 5.19 14.26
CA LYS A 38 1.31 5.87 13.34
C LYS A 38 1.85 7.24 12.92
N GLY A 39 1.97 7.46 11.61
CA GLY A 39 2.47 8.69 10.99
C GLY A 39 3.99 8.78 10.86
N GLU A 40 4.75 7.85 11.43
CA GLU A 40 6.20 7.84 11.32
C GLU A 40 6.65 7.44 9.91
N VAL A 41 7.64 8.17 9.40
CA VAL A 41 8.24 7.96 8.07
C VAL A 41 9.34 6.92 8.20
N ILE A 42 9.28 5.88 7.37
CA ILE A 42 10.25 4.78 7.33
C ILE A 42 11.46 5.15 6.48
N PHE A 43 11.21 5.73 5.30
CA PHE A 43 12.20 6.37 4.43
C PHE A 43 11.51 7.43 3.57
N ARG A 44 12.30 8.40 3.10
CA ARG A 44 11.85 9.47 2.21
C ARG A 44 12.32 9.23 0.79
N GLU A 45 11.57 9.79 -0.14
CA GLU A 45 12.02 9.95 -1.52
C GLU A 45 13.34 10.72 -1.54
N GLY A 46 14.33 10.19 -2.26
CA GLY A 46 15.67 10.74 -2.34
C GLY A 46 16.64 10.23 -1.27
N ASP A 47 16.17 9.55 -0.22
CA ASP A 47 17.07 8.92 0.76
C ASP A 47 17.88 7.81 0.06
N PRO A 48 19.16 7.60 0.45
CA PRO A 48 19.96 6.49 -0.05
C PRO A 48 19.28 5.15 0.23
N VAL A 49 19.33 4.25 -0.77
CA VAL A 49 18.81 2.90 -0.59
C VAL A 49 19.81 2.07 0.18
N THR A 50 19.46 1.74 1.43
CA THR A 50 20.26 0.83 2.27
C THR A 50 19.73 -0.60 2.22
N GLY A 51 18.45 -0.80 1.89
CA GLY A 51 17.86 -2.12 1.88
C GLY A 51 16.37 -2.14 1.51
N ILE A 52 15.74 -3.29 1.76
CA ILE A 52 14.36 -3.58 1.41
C ILE A 52 13.54 -3.83 2.67
N TYR A 53 12.27 -3.44 2.64
CA TYR A 53 11.38 -3.56 3.78
C TYR A 53 10.17 -4.45 3.49
N PHE A 54 9.62 -5.01 4.56
CA PHE A 54 8.40 -5.80 4.55
C PHE A 54 7.52 -5.40 5.74
N THR A 55 6.23 -5.22 5.50
CA THR A 55 5.28 -4.97 6.59
C THR A 55 5.05 -6.29 7.32
N TYR A 56 5.55 -6.45 8.54
CA TYR A 56 5.24 -7.64 9.34
C TYR A 56 3.87 -7.53 9.98
N SER A 57 3.52 -6.36 10.51
CA SER A 57 2.16 -6.08 10.95
C SER A 57 1.84 -4.60 10.84
N GLY A 58 0.57 -4.28 10.68
CA GLY A 58 0.11 -2.91 10.47
C GLY A 58 -0.02 -2.60 8.97
N ASN A 59 -0.05 -1.31 8.64
CA ASN A 59 -0.29 -0.81 7.29
C ASN A 59 0.63 0.36 6.98
N VAL A 60 1.33 0.29 5.84
CA VAL A 60 2.25 1.33 5.37
C VAL A 60 1.71 1.91 4.07
N LYS A 61 1.69 3.24 3.95
CA LYS A 61 1.44 3.92 2.68
C LYS A 61 2.75 4.18 1.94
N ILE A 62 2.74 3.96 0.63
CA ILE A 62 3.84 4.29 -0.28
C ILE A 62 3.38 5.45 -1.14
N TYR A 63 4.10 6.56 -1.11
CA TYR A 63 3.61 7.82 -1.66
C TYR A 63 4.72 8.65 -2.30
N LYS A 64 4.31 9.51 -3.25
CA LYS A 64 5.10 10.61 -3.79
C LYS A 64 4.65 11.91 -3.14
N LYS A 65 5.60 12.82 -2.91
CA LYS A 65 5.31 14.13 -2.32
C LYS A 65 6.02 15.22 -3.12
N TRP A 66 5.29 16.28 -3.48
CA TRP A 66 5.85 17.43 -4.20
C TRP A 66 5.97 18.66 -3.30
N GLU A 67 4.94 18.92 -2.51
CA GLU A 67 4.84 20.04 -1.57
C GLU A 67 4.32 19.52 -0.22
N ALA A 68 4.25 20.37 0.81
CA ALA A 68 3.89 19.94 2.16
C ALA A 68 2.56 19.17 2.25
N ASP A 69 1.58 19.56 1.42
CA ASP A 69 0.20 19.06 1.34
C ASP A 69 -0.12 18.27 0.07
N LYS A 70 0.71 18.39 -0.98
CA LYS A 70 0.57 17.63 -2.24
C LYS A 70 1.27 16.29 -2.13
N GLU A 71 0.48 15.29 -1.77
CA GLU A 71 0.86 13.89 -1.69
C GLU A 71 -0.01 13.06 -2.64
N LEU A 72 0.58 12.02 -3.26
CA LEU A 72 -0.14 10.98 -3.97
C LEU A 72 0.25 9.62 -3.40
N ILE A 73 -0.69 8.91 -2.77
CA ILE A 73 -0.50 7.53 -2.33
C ILE A 73 -0.55 6.64 -3.58
N ILE A 74 0.57 6.00 -3.86
CA ILE A 74 0.73 5.11 -5.00
C ILE A 74 0.12 3.75 -4.68
N ARG A 75 0.37 3.23 -3.47
CA ARG A 75 -0.18 1.95 -2.99
C ARG A 75 -0.04 1.82 -1.48
N PHE A 76 -0.65 0.77 -0.94
CA PHE A 76 -0.46 0.35 0.44
C PHE A 76 0.32 -0.97 0.53
N ALA A 77 1.19 -1.09 1.53
CA ALA A 77 1.86 -2.31 1.93
C ALA A 77 1.29 -2.78 3.28
N ASN A 78 0.26 -3.63 3.23
CA ASN A 78 -0.29 -4.33 4.39
C ASN A 78 0.57 -5.56 4.73
N THR A 79 0.20 -6.27 5.81
CA THR A 79 0.89 -7.46 6.31
C THR A 79 1.40 -8.40 5.20
N GLY A 80 2.70 -8.64 5.23
CA GLY A 80 3.45 -9.49 4.33
C GLY A 80 3.94 -8.81 3.04
N LYS A 81 3.44 -7.62 2.67
CA LYS A 81 3.84 -6.95 1.44
C LYS A 81 5.23 -6.32 1.54
N ILE A 82 5.96 -6.39 0.42
CA ILE A 82 7.25 -5.74 0.20
C ILE A 82 7.09 -4.24 -0.09
N PHE A 83 8.07 -3.44 0.33
CA PHE A 83 8.24 -2.05 -0.08
C PHE A 83 9.72 -1.61 -0.02
N GLY A 84 10.06 -0.49 -0.66
CA GLY A 84 11.44 -0.08 -0.90
C GLY A 84 12.11 -0.78 -2.10
N HIS A 85 11.50 -1.84 -2.65
CA HIS A 85 12.01 -2.65 -3.76
C HIS A 85 12.26 -1.88 -5.06
N ARG A 86 11.59 -0.75 -5.29
CA ARG A 86 11.88 0.14 -6.43
C ARG A 86 13.26 0.82 -6.33
N GLY A 87 13.88 0.77 -5.15
CA GLY A 87 15.26 1.20 -4.92
C GLY A 87 16.32 0.32 -5.58
N LEU A 88 15.97 -0.86 -6.11
CA LEU A 88 16.87 -1.71 -6.91
C LEU A 88 17.32 -1.05 -8.23
N GLY A 89 16.71 0.08 -8.61
CA GLY A 89 17.12 0.86 -9.78
C GLY A 89 18.51 1.48 -9.62
N ARG A 90 19.08 1.93 -10.74
CA ARG A 90 20.47 2.43 -10.81
C ARG A 90 20.75 3.74 -10.07
N ASN A 91 19.74 4.41 -9.53
CA ASN A 91 19.87 5.75 -8.96
C ASN A 91 20.40 5.74 -7.51
N GLY A 92 20.40 4.57 -6.84
CA GLY A 92 20.87 4.44 -5.45
C GLY A 92 20.02 5.16 -4.41
N THR A 93 18.85 5.68 -4.79
CA THR A 93 17.92 6.41 -3.90
C THR A 93 16.50 5.85 -3.99
N TYR A 94 15.73 5.96 -2.91
CA TYR A 94 14.32 5.56 -2.94
C TYR A 94 13.54 6.54 -3.83
N PRO A 95 12.81 6.06 -4.85
CA PRO A 95 12.07 6.93 -5.75
C PRO A 95 10.73 7.42 -5.18
N VAL A 96 10.39 6.99 -3.96
CA VAL A 96 9.11 7.22 -3.26
C VAL A 96 9.39 7.28 -1.75
N SER A 97 8.44 7.77 -0.97
CA SER A 97 8.46 7.72 0.49
C SER A 97 7.58 6.59 1.03
N ALA A 98 7.83 6.18 2.28
CA ALA A 98 7.00 5.23 3.01
C ALA A 98 6.72 5.72 4.43
N ALA A 99 5.46 5.64 4.88
CA ALA A 99 5.07 5.98 6.24
C ALA A 99 3.98 5.05 6.79
N ALA A 100 3.97 4.82 8.09
CA ALA A 100 2.98 3.97 8.73
C ALA A 100 1.62 4.69 8.89
N LEU A 101 0.53 4.01 8.54
CA LEU A 101 -0.85 4.50 8.73
C LEU A 101 -1.39 4.18 10.13
N GLU A 102 -0.77 3.24 10.80
CA GLU A 102 -1.07 2.80 12.16
C GLU A 102 0.20 2.24 12.81
N ASP A 103 0.18 1.96 14.11
CA ASP A 103 1.30 1.34 14.79
C ASP A 103 1.65 0.00 14.11
N SER A 104 2.86 -0.04 13.56
CA SER A 104 3.30 -1.08 12.64
C SER A 104 4.61 -1.69 13.10
N ILE A 105 4.91 -2.88 12.56
CA ILE A 105 6.22 -3.52 12.66
C ILE A 105 6.72 -3.72 11.24
N ALA A 106 7.87 -3.16 10.94
CA ALA A 106 8.57 -3.35 9.68
C ALA A 106 9.76 -4.30 9.89
N CYS A 107 9.99 -5.15 8.90
CA CYS A 107 11.17 -5.99 8.78
C CYS A 107 12.06 -5.39 7.69
N TYR A 108 13.33 -5.18 8.00
CA TYR A 108 14.37 -4.67 7.12
C TYR A 108 15.34 -5.78 6.75
N ILE A 109 15.75 -5.78 5.49
CA ILE A 109 16.78 -6.63 4.93
C ILE A 109 17.79 -5.72 4.21
N ASP A 110 19.07 -5.86 4.55
CA ASP A 110 20.13 -5.11 3.90
C ASP A 110 20.21 -5.40 2.39
N MET A 111 20.58 -4.40 1.60
CA MET A 111 20.60 -4.52 0.14
C MET A 111 21.54 -5.62 -0.35
N ASP A 112 22.74 -5.75 0.23
CA ASP A 112 23.71 -6.76 -0.22
C ASP A 112 23.17 -8.18 -0.01
N PHE A 113 22.54 -8.42 1.15
CA PHE A 113 21.89 -9.69 1.43
C PHE A 113 20.67 -9.92 0.54
N PHE A 114 19.89 -8.88 0.24
CA PHE A 114 18.74 -8.98 -0.65
C PHE A 114 19.16 -9.35 -2.08
N GLU A 115 20.20 -8.71 -2.62
CA GLU A 115 20.74 -9.05 -3.93
C GLU A 115 21.32 -10.47 -3.98
N ALA A 116 22.06 -10.89 -2.95
CA ALA A 116 22.53 -12.26 -2.84
C ALA A 116 21.36 -13.26 -2.82
N THR A 117 20.29 -12.92 -2.09
CA THR A 117 19.07 -13.73 -2.04
C THR A 117 18.43 -13.89 -3.42
N LEU A 118 18.37 -12.82 -4.23
CA LEU A 118 17.86 -12.88 -5.61
C LEU A 118 18.72 -13.79 -6.51
N LYS A 119 20.04 -13.73 -6.38
CA LYS A 119 20.96 -14.55 -7.20
C LYS A 119 20.84 -16.04 -6.90
N VAL A 120 20.52 -16.40 -5.66
CA VAL A 120 20.40 -17.80 -5.22
C VAL A 120 18.98 -18.36 -5.39
N ASN A 121 17.95 -17.55 -5.10
CA ASN A 121 16.55 -18.00 -5.10
C ASN A 121 15.87 -17.60 -6.42
N THR A 122 16.03 -18.44 -7.45
CA THR A 122 15.50 -18.13 -8.80
C THR A 122 13.97 -18.06 -8.86
N ASP A 123 13.24 -18.89 -8.10
CA ASP A 123 11.78 -18.76 -8.01
C ASP A 123 11.37 -17.44 -7.35
N PHE A 124 12.00 -17.05 -6.24
CA PHE A 124 11.78 -15.74 -5.62
C PHE A 124 12.01 -14.60 -6.61
N THR A 125 13.11 -14.65 -7.38
CA THR A 125 13.42 -13.66 -8.41
C THR A 125 12.35 -13.62 -9.50
N TYR A 126 11.87 -14.77 -9.97
CA TYR A 126 10.77 -14.84 -10.93
C TYR A 126 9.47 -14.26 -10.37
N LYS A 127 9.11 -14.57 -9.12
CA LYS A 127 7.94 -14.01 -8.44
C LYS A 127 8.06 -12.50 -8.27
N LEU A 128 9.25 -11.99 -7.95
CA LEU A 128 9.52 -10.56 -7.85
C LEU A 128 9.40 -9.88 -9.22
N LEU A 129 9.85 -10.51 -10.30
CA LEU A 129 9.67 -10.01 -11.67
C LEU A 129 8.17 -9.92 -12.03
N MET A 130 7.39 -10.96 -11.76
CA MET A 130 5.94 -10.96 -11.98
C MET A 130 5.25 -9.88 -11.13
N PHE A 131 5.72 -9.68 -9.90
CA PHE A 131 5.23 -8.60 -9.04
C PHE A 131 5.52 -7.21 -9.64
N PHE A 132 6.73 -6.97 -10.15
CA PHE A 132 7.06 -5.72 -10.84
C PHE A 132 6.21 -5.49 -12.10
N ALA A 133 5.99 -6.54 -12.92
CA ALA A 133 5.15 -6.45 -14.10
C ALA A 133 3.70 -6.10 -13.73
N GLY A 134 3.16 -6.71 -12.67
CA GLY A 134 1.88 -6.35 -12.10
C GLY A 134 1.84 -4.89 -11.62
N GLU A 135 2.83 -4.47 -10.84
CA GLU A 135 2.91 -3.07 -10.38
C GLU A 135 2.98 -2.05 -11.52
N LEU A 136 3.65 -2.38 -12.62
CA LEU A 136 3.72 -1.52 -13.81
C LEU A 136 2.34 -1.38 -14.46
N GLY A 137 1.66 -2.49 -14.73
CA GLY A 137 0.31 -2.45 -15.31
C GLY A 137 -0.71 -1.73 -14.41
N GLU A 138 -0.60 -1.90 -13.09
CA GLU A 138 -1.39 -1.13 -12.11
C GLU A 138 -1.10 0.37 -12.17
N SER A 139 0.17 0.74 -12.35
CA SER A 139 0.60 2.14 -12.48
C SER A 139 0.07 2.78 -13.76
N GLU A 140 0.12 2.07 -14.89
CA GLU A 140 -0.42 2.52 -16.17
C GLU A 140 -1.95 2.68 -16.10
N ARG A 141 -2.65 1.75 -15.44
CA ARG A 141 -4.09 1.85 -15.21
C ARG A 141 -4.42 3.12 -14.41
N LYS A 142 -3.70 3.36 -13.30
CA LYS A 142 -3.89 4.56 -12.49
C LYS A 142 -3.61 5.85 -13.26
N MET A 143 -2.58 5.85 -14.10
CA MET A 143 -2.27 6.99 -14.97
C MET A 143 -3.43 7.30 -15.91
N ARG A 144 -3.99 6.27 -16.58
CA ARG A 144 -5.18 6.44 -17.43
C ARG A 144 -6.37 6.97 -16.64
N ASN A 145 -6.64 6.41 -15.46
CA ASN A 145 -7.75 6.86 -14.62
C ASN A 145 -7.57 8.32 -14.18
N LEU A 146 -6.35 8.75 -13.85
CA LEU A 146 -6.07 10.16 -13.54
C LEU A 146 -6.34 11.09 -14.73
N ALA A 147 -6.06 10.64 -15.95
CA ALA A 147 -6.24 11.43 -17.17
C ALA A 147 -7.72 11.51 -17.62
N HIS A 148 -8.49 10.44 -17.48
CA HIS A 148 -9.82 10.33 -18.10
C HIS A 148 -10.98 10.13 -17.12
N MET A 149 -10.74 9.54 -15.95
CA MET A 149 -11.82 9.21 -15.02
C MET A 149 -12.24 10.42 -14.16
N PRO A 150 -13.54 10.75 -14.11
CA PRO A 150 -14.05 11.79 -13.22
C PRO A 150 -13.67 11.52 -11.76
N VAL A 151 -13.50 12.59 -10.97
CA VAL A 151 -13.09 12.46 -9.55
C VAL A 151 -14.06 11.59 -8.76
N LYS A 152 -15.38 11.71 -9.00
CA LYS A 152 -16.40 10.88 -8.34
C LYS A 152 -16.18 9.38 -8.62
N GLY A 153 -15.82 9.03 -9.86
CA GLY A 153 -15.44 7.67 -10.25
C GLY A 153 -14.15 7.20 -9.58
N ARG A 154 -13.13 8.05 -9.52
CA ARG A 154 -11.86 7.72 -8.84
C ARG A 154 -12.02 7.52 -7.34
N VAL A 155 -12.87 8.30 -6.66
CA VAL A 155 -13.19 8.07 -5.25
C VAL A 155 -13.96 6.75 -5.08
N ALA A 156 -14.92 6.45 -5.95
CA ALA A 156 -15.62 5.16 -5.92
C ALA A 156 -14.65 3.97 -6.12
N GLU A 157 -13.75 4.06 -7.10
CA GLU A 157 -12.71 3.05 -7.35
C GLU A 157 -11.78 2.90 -6.14
N ALA A 158 -11.34 4.01 -5.55
CA ALA A 158 -10.52 3.98 -4.34
C ALA A 158 -11.22 3.22 -3.20
N LEU A 159 -12.51 3.46 -2.95
CA LEU A 159 -13.26 2.75 -1.90
C LEU A 159 -13.38 1.25 -2.17
N ILE A 160 -13.60 0.86 -3.42
CA ILE A 160 -13.65 -0.56 -3.83
C ILE A 160 -12.28 -1.21 -3.62
N LEU A 161 -11.19 -0.57 -4.09
CA LEU A 161 -9.82 -1.07 -3.91
C LEU A 161 -9.45 -1.21 -2.43
N LEU A 162 -9.88 -0.27 -1.57
CA LEU A 162 -9.66 -0.35 -0.13
C LEU A 162 -10.44 -1.53 0.47
N LYS A 163 -11.71 -1.72 0.10
CA LYS A 163 -12.49 -2.89 0.52
C LYS A 163 -11.79 -4.19 0.12
N ASP A 164 -11.34 -4.30 -1.12
CA ASP A 164 -10.72 -5.52 -1.65
C ASP A 164 -9.36 -5.79 -0.99
N GLN A 165 -8.60 -4.74 -0.68
CA GLN A 165 -7.28 -4.87 -0.06
C GLN A 165 -7.32 -5.16 1.44
N PHE A 166 -8.26 -4.55 2.17
CA PHE A 166 -8.29 -4.59 3.63
C PHE A 166 -9.41 -5.46 4.19
N GLY A 167 -10.40 -5.81 3.37
CA GLY A 167 -11.60 -6.51 3.80
C GLY A 167 -12.56 -5.59 4.55
N LEU A 168 -13.52 -6.21 5.24
CA LEU A 168 -14.51 -5.53 6.04
C LEU A 168 -14.38 -5.90 7.53
N THR A 169 -14.73 -4.97 8.41
CA THR A 169 -14.95 -5.27 9.83
C THR A 169 -16.23 -6.10 10.00
N PRO A 170 -16.47 -6.74 11.16
CA PRO A 170 -17.71 -7.47 11.43
C PRO A 170 -18.97 -6.61 11.25
N GLU A 171 -18.86 -5.31 11.47
CA GLU A 171 -19.93 -4.33 11.31
C GLU A 171 -20.13 -3.88 9.84
N GLY A 172 -19.28 -4.34 8.92
CA GLY A 172 -19.37 -4.07 7.48
C GLY A 172 -18.63 -2.81 6.98
N PHE A 173 -17.79 -2.18 7.81
CA PHE A 173 -16.96 -1.06 7.37
C PHE A 173 -15.69 -1.55 6.68
N ILE A 174 -15.14 -0.77 5.75
CA ILE A 174 -13.82 -1.04 5.19
C ILE A 174 -12.79 -1.05 6.33
N ASN A 175 -12.02 -2.13 6.43
CA ASN A 175 -11.13 -2.41 7.57
C ASN A 175 -9.79 -1.67 7.49
N ILE A 176 -9.84 -0.35 7.25
CA ILE A 176 -8.72 0.57 7.37
C ILE A 176 -9.23 1.96 7.76
N GLU A 177 -8.60 2.57 8.76
CA GLU A 177 -8.89 3.97 9.12
C GLU A 177 -7.95 4.90 8.36
N LEU A 178 -8.45 5.51 7.28
CA LEU A 178 -7.75 6.56 6.54
C LEU A 178 -8.26 7.94 6.96
N SER A 179 -7.36 8.92 7.01
CA SER A 179 -7.79 10.32 7.03
C SER A 179 -8.44 10.67 5.69
N ARG A 180 -9.28 11.71 5.68
CA ARG A 180 -9.82 12.24 4.41
C ARG A 180 -8.71 12.75 3.49
N GLN A 181 -7.58 13.21 4.05
CA GLN A 181 -6.39 13.57 3.29
C GLN A 181 -5.73 12.35 2.64
N ASP A 182 -5.61 11.22 3.36
CA ASP A 182 -5.06 9.99 2.77
C ASP A 182 -5.99 9.44 1.68
N LEU A 183 -7.31 9.51 1.87
CA LEU A 183 -8.27 9.12 0.83
C LEU A 183 -8.16 10.03 -0.41
N ALA A 184 -7.99 11.35 -0.21
CA ALA A 184 -7.76 12.30 -1.28
C ALA A 184 -6.45 12.03 -2.03
N SER A 185 -5.37 11.80 -1.28
CA SER A 185 -4.06 11.40 -1.78
C SER A 185 -4.11 10.08 -2.55
N PHE A 186 -4.91 9.11 -2.12
CA PHE A 186 -5.07 7.83 -2.83
C PHE A 186 -5.96 7.93 -4.06
N ALA A 187 -7.04 8.72 -4.01
CA ALA A 187 -7.91 8.98 -5.15
C ALA A 187 -7.28 9.93 -6.18
N GLY A 188 -6.19 10.62 -5.84
CA GLY A 188 -5.52 11.63 -6.67
C GLY A 188 -6.33 12.93 -6.81
N ALA A 189 -7.03 13.34 -5.76
CA ALA A 189 -7.88 14.53 -5.75
C ALA A 189 -7.56 15.42 -4.54
N THR A 190 -8.10 16.64 -4.52
CA THR A 190 -7.96 17.52 -3.35
C THR A 190 -8.86 17.05 -2.20
N TYR A 191 -8.51 17.45 -0.98
CA TYR A 191 -9.29 17.16 0.22
C TYR A 191 -10.75 17.64 0.08
N GLU A 192 -10.94 18.88 -0.36
CA GLU A 192 -12.24 19.52 -0.50
C GLU A 192 -13.11 18.78 -1.52
N THR A 193 -12.48 18.33 -2.61
CA THR A 193 -13.18 17.58 -3.65
C THR A 193 -13.62 16.21 -3.15
N VAL A 194 -12.75 15.48 -2.44
CA VAL A 194 -13.10 14.19 -1.84
C VAL A 194 -14.17 14.36 -0.76
N PHE A 195 -14.08 15.39 0.07
CA PHE A 195 -15.09 15.68 1.08
C PHE A 195 -16.48 15.88 0.44
N ARG A 196 -16.56 16.70 -0.61
CA ARG A 196 -17.80 16.91 -1.37
C ARG A 196 -18.32 15.61 -1.97
N VAL A 197 -17.47 14.86 -2.67
CA VAL A 197 -17.85 13.60 -3.33
C VAL A 197 -18.33 12.57 -2.31
N ILE A 198 -17.69 12.45 -1.14
CA ILE A 198 -18.13 11.53 -0.09
C ILE A 198 -19.56 11.88 0.37
N ASN A 199 -19.87 13.15 0.57
CA ASN A 199 -21.23 13.57 0.94
C ASN A 199 -22.25 13.27 -0.18
N GLU A 200 -21.88 13.44 -1.45
CA GLU A 200 -22.72 13.03 -2.57
C GLU A 200 -22.97 11.52 -2.57
N LEU A 201 -21.94 10.70 -2.38
CA LEU A 201 -22.09 9.23 -2.32
C LEU A 201 -22.98 8.78 -1.15
N VAL A 202 -22.96 9.50 -0.02
CA VAL A 202 -23.86 9.26 1.12
C VAL A 202 -25.30 9.61 0.74
N ASN A 203 -25.52 10.79 0.14
CA ASN A 203 -26.85 11.23 -0.31
C ASN A 203 -27.44 10.27 -1.36
N ASP A 204 -26.61 9.75 -2.25
CA ASP A 204 -26.97 8.75 -3.26
C ASP A 204 -27.16 7.34 -2.66
N LYS A 205 -26.98 7.17 -1.34
CA LYS A 205 -27.07 5.90 -0.60
C LYS A 205 -26.11 4.82 -1.12
N LEU A 206 -24.99 5.24 -1.69
CA LEU A 206 -23.93 4.34 -2.20
C LEU A 206 -22.97 3.93 -1.08
N ILE A 207 -22.79 4.80 -0.08
CA ILE A 207 -21.99 4.54 1.11
C ILE A 207 -22.70 5.05 2.38
N ALA A 208 -22.24 4.57 3.53
CA ALA A 208 -22.58 5.08 4.85
C ALA A 208 -21.30 5.41 5.65
N LEU A 209 -21.39 6.33 6.61
CA LEU A 209 -20.27 6.80 7.41
C LEU A 209 -20.50 6.55 8.90
N ALA A 210 -19.43 6.18 9.61
CA ALA A 210 -19.34 6.21 11.06
C ALA A 210 -18.01 6.85 11.46
N GLY A 211 -18.00 8.17 11.68
CA GLY A 211 -16.78 8.93 11.85
C GLY A 211 -15.89 8.86 10.60
N LYS A 212 -14.70 8.27 10.72
CA LYS A 212 -13.78 8.05 9.59
C LYS A 212 -14.08 6.77 8.81
N SER A 213 -14.78 5.81 9.43
CA SER A 213 -15.11 4.53 8.83
C SER A 213 -16.14 4.68 7.71
N ILE A 214 -15.93 3.95 6.62
CA ILE A 214 -16.79 3.98 5.43
C ILE A 214 -17.32 2.58 5.17
N MET A 215 -18.63 2.46 4.99
CA MET A 215 -19.31 1.24 4.57
C MET A 215 -19.82 1.40 3.15
N ILE A 216 -19.61 0.41 2.30
CA ILE A 216 -20.19 0.37 0.96
C ILE A 216 -21.57 -0.27 1.05
N THR A 217 -22.63 0.54 0.90
CA THR A 217 -24.02 0.07 0.98
C THR A 217 -24.55 -0.41 -0.36
N ASN A 218 -24.02 0.11 -1.48
CA ASN A 218 -24.38 -0.32 -2.83
C ASN A 218 -23.14 -0.46 -3.72
N HIS A 219 -22.58 -1.67 -3.73
CA HIS A 219 -21.39 -1.99 -4.53
C HIS A 219 -21.62 -1.82 -6.03
N GLY A 220 -22.76 -2.28 -6.56
CA GLY A 220 -23.07 -2.18 -7.99
C GLY A 220 -23.22 -0.72 -8.44
N GLY A 221 -23.80 0.13 -7.60
CA GLY A 221 -23.89 1.57 -7.85
C GLY A 221 -22.52 2.25 -7.89
N LEU A 222 -21.62 1.94 -6.94
CA LEU A 222 -20.24 2.45 -6.99
C LEU A 222 -19.50 1.97 -8.23
N GLN A 223 -19.62 0.68 -8.59
CA GLN A 223 -18.94 0.11 -9.74
C GLN A 223 -19.37 0.75 -11.06
N LYS A 224 -20.63 1.18 -11.19
CA LYS A 224 -21.08 1.96 -12.36
C LYS A 224 -20.37 3.31 -12.49
N LEU A 225 -19.95 3.91 -11.38
CA LEU A 225 -19.20 5.18 -11.40
C LEU A 225 -17.74 5.00 -11.84
N THR A 226 -17.20 3.78 -11.75
CA THR A 226 -15.82 3.47 -12.15
C THR A 226 -15.70 3.03 -13.61
N GLN A 227 -16.83 2.76 -14.26
CA GLN A 227 -16.86 2.43 -15.69
C GLN A 227 -16.92 3.74 -16.47
N ASP A 228 -16.04 3.89 -17.47
CA ASP A 228 -16.02 5.07 -18.34
C ASP A 228 -17.44 5.35 -18.85
N THR A 229 -17.97 6.51 -18.50
CA THR A 229 -19.21 7.05 -19.09
C THR A 229 -18.91 7.77 -20.41
N GLY A 230 -17.78 7.47 -21.03
CA GLY A 230 -17.25 8.11 -22.22
C GLY A 230 -17.16 7.12 -23.38
N ILE A 231 -18.32 6.73 -23.92
CA ILE A 231 -18.75 6.66 -25.33
C ILE A 231 -20.19 6.15 -25.32
#